data_AF-A0A8J3VX17-F1
#
_entry.id   AF-A0A8J3VX17-F1
#
_cell.length_a   1.000
_cell.length_b   1.000
_cell.length_c   1.000
_cell.angle_alpha   90.00
_cell.angle_beta   90.00
_cell.angle_gamma   90.00
#
_symmetry.space_group_name_H-M   'P 1'
#
loop_
_entity.id
_entity.type
_entity.pdbx_description
1 polymer ?
#
loop_
_entity_poly.entity_id
_entity_poly.type
_entity_poly.pdbx_seq_one_letter_code
_entity_poly.pdbx_strand_id
1 'polypeptide(L)'
;MHDCSITTGDRWLADHLSGYATWAQTHHSLLIVTFDEDDSAGPNLIPTIITGQGVAAARANDRIDHYTVLRTIEACFGLAPLGVAAARTPLAQICR
;
A
#
# COMPACT_ATOMS: atom_id res chain seq x y z
N MET A 1 3.27 -1.73 16.09
CA MET A 1 3.67 -3.14 15.86
C MET A 1 5.17 -3.36 16.00
N HIS A 2 5.96 -2.32 16.32
CA HIS A 2 7.41 -2.41 16.55
C HIS A 2 7.69 -2.63 18.06
N ASP A 3 7.20 -1.71 18.92
CA ASP A 3 7.32 -1.83 20.40
C ASP A 3 6.02 -2.24 21.12
N CYS A 4 4.96 -2.52 20.37
CA CYS A 4 3.66 -2.90 20.90
C CYS A 4 3.09 -4.10 20.16
N SER A 5 2.18 -4.83 20.80
CA SER A 5 1.54 -6.01 20.20
C SER A 5 0.87 -5.68 18.86
N ILE A 6 0.78 -6.67 17.97
CA ILE A 6 0.05 -6.56 16.69
C ILE A 6 -1.37 -6.04 16.94
N THR A 7 -2.08 -6.60 17.93
CA THR A 7 -3.44 -6.19 18.29
C THR A 7 -3.54 -4.72 18.71
N THR A 8 -2.51 -4.17 19.36
CA THR A 8 -2.46 -2.73 19.69
C THR A 8 -2.36 -1.90 18.41
N GLY A 9 -1.51 -2.30 17.47
CA GLY A 9 -1.39 -1.64 16.16
C GLY A 9 -2.67 -1.73 15.35
N ASP A 10 -3.28 -2.91 15.27
CA ASP A 10 -4.55 -3.14 14.57
C ASP A 10 -5.66 -2.26 15.12
N ARG A 11 -5.78 -2.17 16.46
CA ARG A 11 -6.77 -1.29 17.10
C ARG A 11 -6.50 0.17 16.74
N TRP A 12 -5.24 0.61 16.79
CA TRP A 12 -4.90 1.98 16.42
C TRP A 12 -5.28 2.30 14.97
N LEU A 13 -4.97 1.41 14.02
CA LEU A 13 -5.34 1.57 12.61
C LEU A 13 -6.86 1.60 12.43
N ALA A 14 -7.59 0.73 13.13
CA ALA A 14 -9.05 0.72 13.08
C ALA A 14 -9.64 2.02 13.62
N ASP A 15 -9.17 2.50 14.78
CA ASP A 15 -9.71 3.70 15.42
C ASP A 15 -9.41 4.98 14.62
N HIS A 16 -8.28 5.04 13.92
CA HIS A 16 -7.82 6.29 13.29
C HIS A 16 -7.99 6.30 11.76
N LEU A 17 -7.93 5.15 11.08
CA LEU A 17 -7.93 5.09 9.62
C LEU A 17 -9.19 4.45 9.03
N SER A 18 -10.03 3.76 9.81
CA SER A 18 -11.24 3.10 9.27
C SER A 18 -12.22 4.07 8.61
N GLY A 19 -12.38 5.27 9.17
CA GLY A 19 -13.20 6.33 8.59
C GLY A 19 -12.69 6.74 7.21
N TYR A 20 -11.38 6.93 7.06
CA TYR A 20 -10.78 7.26 5.78
C TYR A 20 -10.82 6.08 4.79
N ALA A 21 -10.55 4.85 5.25
CA ALA A 21 -10.64 3.64 4.44
C ALA A 21 -12.05 3.44 3.85
N THR A 22 -13.09 3.79 4.63
CA THR A 22 -14.50 3.74 4.20
C THR A 22 -14.79 4.87 3.21
N TRP A 23 -14.38 6.10 3.54
CA TRP A 23 -14.59 7.27 2.70
C TRP A 23 -13.91 7.11 1.31
N ALA A 24 -12.70 6.57 1.29
CA ALA A 24 -11.92 6.37 0.06
C ALA A 24 -12.62 5.49 -0.97
N GLN A 25 -13.54 4.60 -0.56
CA GLN A 25 -14.29 3.72 -1.46
C GLN A 25 -15.17 4.46 -2.46
N THR A 26 -15.56 5.71 -2.17
CA THR A 26 -16.55 6.46 -2.97
C THR A 26 -16.08 7.85 -3.40
N HIS A 27 -14.83 8.22 -3.12
CA HIS A 27 -14.33 9.59 -3.31
C HIS A 27 -13.07 9.69 -4.17
N HIS A 28 -12.90 8.76 -5.11
CA HIS A 28 -11.77 8.70 -6.05
C HIS A 28 -10.43 8.84 -5.34
N SER A 29 -10.29 8.09 -4.24
CA SER A 29 -9.17 8.19 -3.32
C SER A 29 -8.66 6.81 -2.94
N LEU A 30 -7.41 6.76 -2.51
CA LEU A 30 -6.72 5.55 -2.08
C LEU A 30 -6.14 5.74 -0.68
N LEU A 31 -6.23 4.69 0.14
CA LEU A 31 -5.44 4.51 1.34
C LEU A 31 -4.40 3.42 1.08
N ILE A 32 -3.13 3.76 1.27
CA ILE A 32 -2.00 2.83 1.20
C ILE A 32 -1.36 2.77 2.59
N VAL A 33 -1.33 1.59 3.20
CA VAL A 33 -0.62 1.32 4.46
C VAL A 33 0.49 0.33 4.17
N THR A 34 1.73 0.71 4.48
CA THR A 34 2.94 -0.10 4.24
C THR A 34 3.89 0.06 5.44
N PHE A 35 4.89 -0.81 5.53
CA PHE A 35 5.88 -0.83 6.61
C PHE A 35 7.27 -0.73 6.00
N ASP A 36 8.22 -0.12 6.69
CA ASP A 36 9.59 0.07 6.21
C ASP A 36 10.44 -1.19 6.36
N GLU A 37 10.21 -1.99 7.40
CA GLU A 37 10.95 -3.22 7.69
C GLU A 37 10.10 -4.32 8.35
N ASP A 38 10.59 -5.57 8.29
CA ASP A 38 10.17 -6.66 9.17
C ASP A 38 10.92 -6.61 10.51
N ASP A 39 10.64 -7.56 11.41
CA ASP A 39 11.28 -7.66 12.73
C ASP A 39 12.70 -8.26 12.69
N SER A 40 13.38 -8.14 11.54
CA SER A 40 14.72 -8.70 11.27
C SER A 40 14.79 -10.23 11.33
N ALA A 41 13.65 -10.93 11.33
CA ALA A 41 13.60 -12.40 11.39
C ALA A 41 13.51 -13.09 10.01
N GLY A 42 13.53 -12.34 8.90
CA GLY A 42 13.24 -12.89 7.57
C GLY A 42 13.84 -12.11 6.39
N PRO A 43 13.32 -12.34 5.17
CA PRO A 43 13.80 -11.69 3.94
C PRO A 43 13.32 -10.24 3.78
N ASN A 44 12.98 -9.56 4.88
CA ASN A 44 12.37 -8.23 4.91
C ASN A 44 11.00 -8.18 4.22
N LEU A 45 10.09 -9.07 4.65
CA LEU A 45 8.73 -9.13 4.11
C LEU A 45 7.79 -8.26 4.92
N ILE A 46 7.33 -7.18 4.30
CA ILE A 46 6.47 -6.18 4.89
C ILE A 46 5.01 -6.35 4.42
N PRO A 47 4.02 -6.10 5.29
CA PRO A 47 2.64 -5.91 4.85
C PRO A 47 2.52 -4.67 3.96
N THR A 48 1.74 -4.76 2.90
CA THR A 48 1.29 -3.59 2.12
C THR A 48 -0.18 -3.78 1.78
N ILE A 49 -1.01 -2.85 2.25
CA ILE A 49 -2.46 -2.88 2.11
C ILE A 49 -2.86 -1.65 1.29
N ILE A 50 -3.62 -1.87 0.21
CA ILE A 50 -4.13 -0.81 -0.64
C ILE A 50 -5.65 -0.96 -0.72
N THR A 51 -6.39 0.11 -0.45
CA THR A 51 -7.85 0.12 -0.50
C THR A 51 -8.38 1.48 -0.96
N GLY A 52 -9.51 1.49 -1.66
CA GLY A 52 -10.13 2.70 -2.16
C GLY A 52 -10.98 2.45 -3.40
N GLN A 53 -11.58 3.51 -3.93
CA GLN A 53 -12.45 3.41 -5.10
C GLN A 53 -11.66 2.87 -6.31
N GLY A 54 -12.21 1.85 -6.97
CA GLY A 54 -11.61 1.28 -8.19
C GLY A 54 -10.47 0.28 -7.94
N VAL A 55 -10.04 0.09 -6.68
CA VAL A 55 -9.10 -0.98 -6.32
C VAL A 55 -9.82 -2.31 -6.46
N ALA A 56 -9.47 -3.07 -7.50
CA ALA A 56 -10.01 -4.41 -7.66
C ALA A 56 -9.49 -5.31 -6.53
N ALA A 57 -10.35 -6.15 -5.97
CA ALA A 57 -9.95 -7.17 -5.00
C ALA A 57 -8.96 -8.13 -5.69
N ALA A 58 -7.67 -7.93 -5.43
CA ALA A 58 -6.60 -8.74 -5.98
C ALA A 58 -5.65 -9.12 -4.85
N ARG A 59 -5.46 -10.43 -4.65
CA ARG A 59 -4.21 -10.91 -4.06
C ARG A 59 -3.20 -10.91 -5.19
N ALA A 60 -2.37 -9.88 -5.26
CA ALA A 60 -1.19 -9.93 -6.12
C ALA A 60 -0.21 -10.91 -5.47
N ASN A 61 -0.06 -12.09 -6.07
CA ASN A 61 1.03 -13.02 -5.70
C ASN A 61 2.37 -12.56 -6.28
N ASP A 62 2.37 -11.46 -7.04
CA ASP A 62 3.56 -10.85 -7.58
C ASP A 62 4.39 -10.23 -6.46
N ARG A 63 5.70 -10.43 -6.53
CA ARG A 63 6.64 -9.79 -5.61
C ARG A 63 6.66 -8.30 -5.89
N ILE A 64 6.27 -7.51 -4.89
CA ILE A 64 6.35 -6.05 -4.92
C ILE A 64 7.34 -5.55 -3.87
N ASP A 65 7.84 -4.33 -4.09
CA ASP A 65 8.66 -3.58 -3.13
C ASP A 65 8.16 -2.13 -3.05
N HIS A 66 8.81 -1.30 -2.22
CA HIS A 66 8.45 0.13 -2.12
C HIS A 66 8.57 0.88 -3.45
N TYR A 67 9.48 0.47 -4.33
CA TYR A 67 9.60 1.08 -5.65
C TYR A 67 8.42 0.73 -6.55
N THR A 68 7.84 -0.46 -6.43
CA THR A 68 6.58 -0.80 -7.10
C THR A 68 5.43 0.07 -6.60
N VAL A 69 5.36 0.38 -5.29
CA VAL A 69 4.35 1.29 -4.74
C VAL A 69 4.51 2.70 -5.30
N LEU A 70 5.74 3.26 -5.29
CA LEU A 70 6.01 4.57 -5.89
C LEU A 70 5.66 4.58 -7.38
N ARG A 71 6.12 3.56 -8.13
CA ARG A 71 5.84 3.43 -9.56
C ARG A 71 4.34 3.41 -9.87
N THR A 72 3.56 2.77 -8.99
CA THR A 72 2.10 2.72 -9.10
C THR A 72 1.51 4.11 -8.91
N ILE A 73 1.89 4.84 -7.87
CA ILE A 73 1.42 6.22 -7.63
C ILE A 73 1.77 7.14 -8.81
N GLU A 74 3.00 7.06 -9.33
CA GLU A 74 3.41 7.82 -10.51
C GLU A 74 2.51 7.52 -11.72
N ALA A 75 2.19 6.25 -11.97
CA ALA A 75 1.29 5.85 -13.04
C ALA A 75 -0.13 6.43 -12.86
N CYS A 76 -0.67 6.37 -11.64
CA CYS A 76 -2.00 6.90 -11.31
C CYS A 76 -2.14 8.38 -11.63
N PHE A 77 -1.09 9.15 -11.40
CA PHE A 77 -1.09 10.61 -11.63
C PHE A 77 -0.50 11.02 -12.99
N GLY A 78 -0.12 10.06 -13.84
CA GLY A 78 0.50 10.35 -15.14
C GLY A 78 1.88 11.02 -15.03
N LEU A 79 2.59 10.79 -13.93
CA LEU A 79 3.91 11.35 -13.66
C LEU A 79 5.00 10.54 -14.37
N ALA A 80 6.11 11.22 -14.71
CA ALA A 80 7.32 10.56 -15.18
C ALA A 80 7.92 9.70 -14.05
N PRO A 81 8.39 8.48 -14.34
CA PRO A 81 8.88 7.61 -13.29
C PRO A 81 10.25 8.03 -12.78
N LEU A 82 10.46 7.93 -11.46
CA LEU A 82 11.68 8.40 -10.79
C LEU A 82 12.63 7.25 -10.42
N GLY A 83 13.94 7.49 -10.61
CA GLY A 83 15.01 6.64 -10.06
C GLY A 83 14.81 5.14 -10.30
N VAL A 84 14.91 4.34 -9.23
CA VAL A 84 14.75 2.88 -9.29
C VAL A 84 13.30 2.46 -9.61
N ALA A 85 12.30 3.28 -9.29
CA ALA A 85 10.91 2.99 -9.60
C ALA A 85 10.65 2.91 -11.10
N ALA A 86 11.45 3.60 -11.92
CA ALA A 86 11.38 3.50 -13.39
C ALA A 86 11.62 2.08 -13.94
N ALA A 87 12.28 1.21 -13.18
CA ALA A 87 12.50 -0.19 -13.55
C ALA A 87 11.42 -1.15 -13.00
N ARG A 88 10.35 -0.63 -12.39
CA ARG A 88 9.24 -1.43 -11.84
C ARG A 88 8.02 -1.39 -12.76
N THR A 89 7.19 -2.41 -12.65
CA THR A 89 5.86 -2.46 -13.29
C THR A 89 4.83 -1.97 -12.29
N PRO A 90 4.01 -0.95 -12.62
CA PRO A 90 2.97 -0.46 -11.72
C PRO A 90 1.85 -1.51 -11.55
N LEU A 91 1.15 -1.46 -10.42
CA LEU A 91 -0.02 -2.29 -10.15
C LEU A 91 -1.23 -1.74 -10.92
N ALA A 92 -1.48 -2.29 -12.11
CA ALA A 92 -2.54 -1.83 -13.03
C ALA A 92 -3.97 -1.93 -12.45
N GLN A 93 -4.15 -2.70 -11.37
CA GLN A 93 -5.44 -2.88 -10.70
C GLN A 93 -5.79 -1.79 -9.68
N ILE A 94 -4.90 -0.83 -9.41
CA ILE A 94 -5.09 0.17 -8.35
C ILE A 94 -5.74 1.47 -8.84
N CYS A 95 -5.35 1.96 -10.01
CA CYS A 95 -5.84 3.24 -10.55
C CYS A 95 -6.50 3.00 -11.89
N ARG A 96 -7.82 2.86 -11.84
CA ARG A 96 -8.70 2.65 -12.99
C ARG A 96 -9.65 3.82 -13.14
#